data_AF-A0A7S2RAZ2-F1
#
_entry.id   AF-A0A7S2RAZ2-F1
#
_cell.length_a   1.000
_cell.length_b   1.000
_cell.length_c   1.000
_cell.angle_alpha   90.00
_cell.angle_beta   90.00
_cell.angle_gamma   90.00
#
_symmetry.space_group_name_H-M   'P 1'
#
loop_
_entity.id
_entity.type
_entity.pdbx_description
1 polymer ?
#
loop_
_entity_poly.entity_id
_entity_poly.type
_entity_poly.pdbx_seq_one_letter_code
_entity_poly.pdbx_strand_id
1 'polypeptide(L)'
;MTTRYENLSLSELKQRCAEFGLDAKGKKAELLSRVYEFVGGKRTVFSDMNITELKQRCREFGLPVGGNKGDLVKRIEDLVATTEKTQGKKPQKEGFENLSLAELKVRCRELDLAVSGTKMDLIPRIERHLNTLGAASKPVPAKKEKKRAVVFSPSPQKKKAKKESGVAEESEVCCPEHSQPCRVFTVKKEGPNQGRAFYKCSLPPTAQCKFFAWADENNNKKPGNSNKSNVKHESKSTVTCKEHGHPCRIFKVKKEGPNQGREFYSCSLAPGNGKCKFFKWVEVESAGAHFYDL
;
A
#
# COMPACT_ATOMS: atom_id res chain seq x y z
N MET A 1 -18.90 35.66 20.64
CA MET A 1 -17.67 36.49 20.78
C MET A 1 -17.71 37.65 19.76
N THR A 2 -18.81 38.40 19.67
CA THR A 2 -19.12 39.22 18.47
C THR A 2 -19.84 40.54 18.76
N THR A 3 -19.83 41.02 20.01
CA THR A 3 -20.53 42.27 20.40
C THR A 3 -19.58 43.39 20.84
N ARG A 4 -18.26 43.13 20.90
CA ARG A 4 -17.27 44.08 21.46
C ARG A 4 -17.08 45.34 20.61
N TYR A 5 -17.27 45.26 19.29
CA TYR A 5 -16.97 46.35 18.35
C TYR A 5 -18.23 47.05 17.81
N GLU A 6 -19.41 46.43 17.92
CA GLU A 6 -20.69 46.97 17.42
C GLU A 6 -21.10 48.28 18.11
N ASN A 7 -20.79 48.39 19.41
CA ASN A 7 -21.10 49.55 20.23
C ASN A 7 -20.11 50.73 20.07
N LEU A 8 -18.98 50.54 19.38
CA LEU A 8 -18.00 51.61 19.16
C LEU A 8 -18.54 52.67 18.20
N SER A 9 -18.17 53.93 18.44
CA SER A 9 -18.41 55.06 17.53
C SER A 9 -17.60 54.92 16.23
N LEU A 10 -17.96 55.73 15.22
CA LEU A 10 -17.22 55.77 13.96
C LEU A 10 -15.75 56.18 14.16
N SER A 11 -15.48 57.12 15.07
CA SER A 11 -14.13 57.57 15.44
C SER A 11 -13.32 56.46 16.10
N GLU A 12 -13.90 55.73 17.06
CA GLU A 12 -13.21 54.63 17.73
C GLU A 12 -12.92 53.46 16.78
N LEU A 13 -13.83 53.16 15.83
CA LEU A 13 -13.57 52.17 14.78
C LEU A 13 -12.47 52.62 13.82
N LYS A 14 -12.40 53.91 13.46
CA LYS A 14 -11.29 54.46 12.66
C LYS A 14 -9.95 54.37 13.38
N GLN A 15 -9.93 54.73 14.66
CA GLN A 15 -8.75 54.56 15.51
C GLN A 15 -8.33 53.08 15.58
N ARG A 16 -9.29 52.16 15.79
CA ARG A 16 -9.00 50.73 15.85
C ARG A 16 -8.50 50.16 14.51
N CYS A 17 -9.02 50.65 13.38
CA CYS A 17 -8.43 50.36 12.07
C CYS A 17 -6.97 50.83 12.00
N ALA A 18 -6.68 52.07 12.39
CA ALA A 18 -5.32 52.61 12.37
C ALA A 18 -4.35 51.83 13.27
N GLU A 19 -4.76 51.47 14.49
CA GLU A 19 -4.00 50.60 15.41
C GLU A 19 -3.72 49.20 14.84
N PHE A 20 -4.59 48.71 13.96
CA PHE A 20 -4.44 47.44 13.25
C PHE A 20 -3.77 47.59 11.87
N GLY A 21 -3.35 48.78 11.47
CA GLY A 21 -2.74 49.04 10.15
C GLY A 21 -3.72 48.95 8.96
N LEU A 22 -5.02 49.05 9.23
CA LEU A 22 -6.10 48.93 8.25
C LEU A 22 -6.55 50.33 7.77
N ASP A 23 -7.06 50.40 6.54
CA ASP A 23 -7.62 51.66 6.01
C ASP A 23 -8.83 52.11 6.86
N ALA A 24 -8.71 53.32 7.43
CA ALA A 24 -9.72 53.98 8.25
C ALA A 24 -10.77 54.77 7.41
N LYS A 25 -10.70 54.70 6.07
CA LYS A 25 -11.75 55.22 5.19
C LYS A 25 -12.94 54.26 5.12
N GLY A 26 -14.13 54.84 5.19
CA GLY A 26 -15.41 54.14 5.07
C GLY A 26 -16.47 54.59 6.07
N LYS A 27 -17.65 53.99 5.95
CA LYS A 27 -18.80 54.10 6.86
C LYS A 27 -18.67 53.11 8.02
N LYS A 28 -19.47 53.30 9.09
CA LYS A 28 -19.38 52.48 10.31
C LYS A 28 -19.40 50.97 10.03
N ALA A 29 -20.33 50.50 9.19
CA ALA A 29 -20.45 49.09 8.84
C ALA A 29 -19.21 48.53 8.09
N GLU A 30 -18.61 49.31 7.19
CA GLU A 30 -17.43 48.89 6.42
C GLU A 30 -16.19 48.74 7.33
N LEU A 31 -16.00 49.70 8.24
CA LEU A 31 -14.93 49.64 9.24
C LEU A 31 -15.18 48.53 10.26
N LEU A 32 -16.44 48.33 10.67
CA LEU A 32 -16.84 47.23 11.56
C LEU A 32 -16.54 45.87 10.93
N SER A 33 -16.91 45.65 9.66
CA SER A 33 -16.56 44.42 8.93
C SER A 33 -15.05 44.25 8.82
N ARG A 34 -14.30 45.30 8.49
CA ARG A 34 -12.84 45.25 8.37
C ARG A 34 -12.15 44.94 9.71
N VAL A 35 -12.67 45.47 10.82
CA VAL A 35 -12.22 45.13 12.18
C VAL A 35 -12.64 43.71 12.57
N TYR A 36 -13.83 43.23 12.19
CA TYR A 36 -14.26 41.86 12.46
C TYR A 36 -13.53 40.82 11.59
N GLU A 37 -13.15 41.14 10.36
CA GLU A 37 -12.29 40.30 9.53
C GLU A 37 -10.85 40.25 10.08
N PHE A 38 -10.35 41.35 10.66
CA PHE A 38 -9.03 41.37 11.28
C PHE A 38 -8.98 40.66 12.64
N VAL A 39 -10.00 40.83 13.48
CA VAL A 39 -10.05 40.27 14.85
C VAL A 39 -10.71 38.89 14.89
N GLY A 40 -11.70 38.66 14.04
CA GLY A 40 -12.48 37.42 13.94
C GLY A 40 -12.12 36.54 12.72
N GLY A 41 -11.37 37.07 11.75
CA GLY A 41 -10.60 36.22 10.85
C GLY A 41 -9.61 35.42 11.70
N LYS A 42 -9.54 34.10 11.46
CA LYS A 42 -8.56 33.25 12.12
C LYS A 42 -7.17 33.76 11.70
N ARG A 43 -6.47 34.53 12.55
CA ARG A 43 -5.04 34.79 12.38
C ARG A 43 -4.33 33.45 12.53
N THR A 44 -4.04 32.79 11.42
CA THR A 44 -3.48 31.44 11.44
C THR A 44 -1.97 31.52 11.61
N VAL A 45 -1.38 30.41 12.04
CA VAL A 45 0.08 30.23 12.06
C VAL A 45 0.72 30.41 10.67
N PHE A 46 -0.06 30.35 9.58
CA PHE A 46 0.41 30.57 8.22
C PHE A 46 0.48 32.06 7.86
N SER A 47 -0.38 32.90 8.45
CA SER A 47 -0.39 34.34 8.19
C SER A 47 0.94 35.02 8.58
N ASP A 48 1.60 34.51 9.62
CA ASP A 48 2.86 35.05 10.15
C ASP A 48 4.12 34.48 9.44
N MET A 49 4.02 33.37 8.68
CA MET A 49 5.13 32.77 7.92
C MET A 49 5.65 33.67 6.78
N ASN A 50 6.92 33.49 6.39
CA ASN A 50 7.50 34.19 5.24
C ASN A 50 7.15 33.52 3.89
N ILE A 51 7.38 34.22 2.78
CA ILE A 51 7.01 33.73 1.43
C ILE A 51 7.76 32.45 1.01
N THR A 52 8.95 32.22 1.54
CA THR A 52 9.75 31.01 1.27
C THR A 52 9.16 29.80 2.00
N GLU A 53 8.85 29.96 3.29
CA GLU A 53 8.14 28.97 4.12
C GLU A 53 6.77 28.62 3.54
N LEU A 54 6.00 29.61 3.09
CA LEU A 54 4.71 29.38 2.46
C LEU A 54 4.82 28.61 1.14
N LYS A 55 5.82 28.92 0.30
CA LYS A 55 6.10 28.15 -0.92
C LYS A 55 6.57 26.73 -0.60
N GLN A 56 7.38 26.53 0.45
CA GLN A 56 7.79 25.22 0.96
C GLN A 56 6.56 24.40 1.37
N ARG A 57 5.69 24.99 2.22
CA ARG A 57 4.46 24.37 2.70
C ARG A 57 3.49 24.02 1.56
N CYS A 58 3.36 24.88 0.55
CA CYS A 58 2.60 24.54 -0.65
C CYS A 58 3.17 23.31 -1.38
N ARG A 59 4.50 23.17 -1.52
CA ARG A 59 5.11 21.97 -2.15
C ARG A 59 4.83 20.71 -1.35
N GLU A 60 4.94 20.76 -0.02
CA GLU A 60 4.65 19.64 0.88
C GLU A 60 3.19 19.16 0.74
N PHE A 61 2.26 20.10 0.55
CA PHE A 61 0.84 19.82 0.33
C PHE A 61 0.46 19.57 -1.16
N GLY A 62 1.43 19.52 -2.08
CA GLY A 62 1.16 19.34 -3.52
C GLY A 62 0.43 20.52 -4.19
N LEU A 63 0.39 21.68 -3.54
CA LEU A 63 -0.30 22.89 -3.99
C LEU A 63 0.59 23.75 -4.91
N PRO A 64 0.01 24.46 -5.90
CA PRO A 64 0.74 25.43 -6.70
C PRO A 64 1.45 26.50 -5.84
N VAL A 65 2.68 26.84 -6.21
CA VAL A 65 3.55 27.84 -5.52
C VAL A 65 3.49 29.25 -6.13
N GLY A 66 2.57 29.47 -7.07
CA GLY A 66 2.32 30.77 -7.69
C GLY A 66 1.40 31.66 -6.86
N GLY A 67 1.59 32.97 -6.99
CA GLY A 67 0.85 34.02 -6.27
C GLY A 67 1.71 34.83 -5.31
N ASN A 68 1.06 35.82 -4.68
CA ASN A 68 1.61 36.62 -3.59
C ASN A 68 1.53 35.87 -2.24
N LYS A 69 2.01 36.49 -1.15
CA LYS A 69 1.97 35.89 0.20
C LYS A 69 0.54 35.48 0.61
N GLY A 70 -0.45 36.33 0.39
CA GLY A 70 -1.86 36.07 0.73
C GLY A 70 -2.47 34.92 -0.06
N ASP A 71 -2.13 34.80 -1.35
CA ASP A 71 -2.61 33.68 -2.19
C ASP A 71 -2.13 32.32 -1.68
N LEU A 72 -0.89 32.25 -1.19
CA LEU A 72 -0.30 31.04 -0.62
C LEU A 72 -0.91 30.71 0.74
N VAL A 73 -1.04 31.71 1.62
CA VAL A 73 -1.69 31.57 2.94
C VAL A 73 -3.11 31.02 2.76
N LYS A 74 -3.95 31.69 1.95
CA LYS A 74 -5.33 31.28 1.71
C LYS A 74 -5.43 29.86 1.17
N ARG A 75 -4.56 29.48 0.23
CA ARG A 75 -4.55 28.13 -0.38
C ARG A 75 -4.20 27.02 0.62
N ILE A 76 -3.30 27.31 1.57
CA ILE A 76 -2.97 26.40 2.68
C ILE A 76 -4.12 26.35 3.68
N GLU A 77 -4.73 27.49 4.01
CA GLU A 77 -5.88 27.59 4.92
C GLU A 77 -7.12 26.86 4.40
N ASP A 78 -7.44 27.00 3.11
CA ASP A 78 -8.53 26.27 2.45
C ASP A 78 -8.30 24.74 2.50
N LEU A 79 -7.04 24.30 2.33
CA LEU A 79 -6.69 22.88 2.50
C LEU A 79 -6.83 22.44 3.96
N VAL A 80 -6.32 23.20 4.92
CA VAL A 80 -6.46 22.87 6.35
C VAL A 80 -7.94 22.83 6.75
N ALA A 81 -8.75 23.81 6.36
CA ALA A 81 -10.18 23.86 6.64
C ALA A 81 -10.98 22.71 5.99
N THR A 82 -10.53 22.18 4.84
CA THR A 82 -11.12 20.97 4.23
C THR A 82 -10.65 19.68 4.92
N THR A 83 -9.39 19.62 5.40
CA THR A 83 -8.96 18.52 6.28
C THR A 83 -9.69 18.53 7.62
N GLU A 84 -9.95 19.69 8.24
CA GLU A 84 -10.74 19.81 9.48
C GLU A 84 -12.18 19.30 9.27
N LYS A 85 -12.81 19.63 8.13
CA LYS A 85 -14.17 19.15 7.78
C LYS A 85 -14.24 17.64 7.53
N THR A 86 -13.15 17.02 7.08
CA THR A 86 -13.05 15.55 6.94
C THR A 86 -12.62 14.87 8.25
N GLN A 87 -11.93 15.57 9.14
CA GLN A 87 -11.51 15.12 10.48
C GLN A 87 -12.60 15.30 11.56
N GLY A 88 -13.88 15.33 11.16
CA GLY A 88 -15.03 15.07 12.03
C GLY A 88 -15.36 13.58 12.21
N LYS A 89 -14.86 12.70 11.33
CA LYS A 89 -14.97 11.24 11.51
C LYS A 89 -13.80 10.71 12.34
N LYS A 90 -14.01 10.65 13.67
CA LYS A 90 -13.33 9.68 14.56
C LYS A 90 -13.41 8.28 13.91
N PRO A 91 -12.45 7.35 14.08
CA PRO A 91 -12.59 5.99 13.56
C PRO A 91 -13.87 5.35 14.10
N GLN A 92 -14.93 5.39 13.30
CA GLN A 92 -16.20 4.79 13.65
C GLN A 92 -16.01 3.29 13.53
N LYS A 93 -16.45 2.54 14.56
CA LYS A 93 -17.10 1.27 14.28
C LYS A 93 -18.27 1.61 13.37
N GLU A 94 -18.09 1.50 12.06
CA GLU A 94 -19.18 1.66 11.12
C GLU A 94 -20.14 0.49 11.39
N GLY A 95 -21.21 0.79 12.12
CA GLY A 95 -22.24 -0.17 12.44
C GLY A 95 -22.78 -0.77 11.15
N PHE A 96 -22.93 -2.09 11.14
CA PHE A 96 -23.33 -2.84 9.94
C PHE A 96 -24.78 -2.52 9.51
N GLU A 97 -25.49 -1.70 10.28
CA GLU A 97 -26.83 -1.15 10.05
C GLU A 97 -26.99 -0.37 8.74
N ASN A 98 -25.94 0.23 8.18
CA ASN A 98 -26.04 0.96 6.90
C ASN A 98 -25.78 0.09 5.66
N LEU A 99 -25.23 -1.13 5.82
CA LEU A 99 -24.95 -2.02 4.69
C LEU A 99 -26.20 -2.73 4.19
N SER A 100 -26.28 -2.98 2.89
CA SER A 100 -27.31 -3.80 2.27
C SER A 100 -27.17 -5.27 2.67
N LEU A 101 -28.25 -6.05 2.51
CA LEU A 101 -28.22 -7.50 2.78
C LEU A 101 -27.19 -8.24 1.91
N ALA A 102 -26.85 -7.71 0.73
CA ALA A 102 -25.83 -8.29 -0.15
C ALA A 102 -24.43 -8.06 0.43
N GLU A 103 -24.10 -6.83 0.82
CA GLU A 103 -22.81 -6.46 1.41
C GLU A 103 -22.59 -7.17 2.76
N LEU A 104 -23.63 -7.30 3.59
CA LEU A 104 -23.56 -8.09 4.82
C LEU A 104 -23.23 -9.57 4.56
N LYS A 105 -23.79 -10.17 3.49
CA LYS A 105 -23.47 -11.54 3.09
C LYS A 105 -22.05 -11.66 2.52
N VAL A 106 -21.55 -10.64 1.82
CA VAL A 106 -20.13 -10.58 1.42
C VAL A 106 -19.25 -10.52 2.66
N ARG A 107 -19.56 -9.64 3.62
CA ARG A 107 -18.77 -9.50 4.85
C ARG A 107 -18.78 -10.74 5.73
N CYS A 108 -19.88 -11.50 5.78
CA CYS A 108 -19.90 -12.81 6.41
C CYS A 108 -18.95 -13.80 5.72
N ARG A 109 -18.86 -13.82 4.37
CA ARG A 109 -17.91 -14.70 3.65
C ARG A 109 -16.46 -14.32 3.90
N GLU A 110 -16.15 -13.04 4.00
CA GLU A 110 -14.80 -12.54 4.30
C GLU A 110 -14.32 -12.90 5.73
N LEU A 111 -15.25 -13.21 6.63
CA LEU A 111 -14.98 -13.59 8.02
C LEU A 111 -15.26 -15.08 8.29
N ASP A 112 -15.45 -15.89 7.24
CA ASP A 112 -15.83 -17.32 7.29
C ASP A 112 -17.08 -17.61 8.17
N LEU A 113 -17.99 -16.65 8.24
CA LEU A 113 -19.26 -16.73 8.96
C LEU A 113 -20.38 -17.25 8.04
N ALA A 114 -21.36 -17.92 8.64
CA ALA A 114 -22.58 -18.32 7.94
C ALA A 114 -23.28 -17.12 7.27
N VAL A 115 -23.76 -17.30 6.04
CA VAL A 115 -24.42 -16.26 5.21
C VAL A 115 -25.95 -16.34 5.20
N SER A 116 -26.52 -17.29 5.97
CA SER A 116 -27.97 -17.48 6.11
C SER A 116 -28.56 -16.47 7.10
N GLY A 117 -29.76 -15.99 6.79
CA GLY A 117 -30.51 -15.03 7.61
C GLY A 117 -30.76 -13.69 6.93
N THR A 118 -31.45 -12.83 7.67
CA THR A 118 -31.81 -11.45 7.38
C THR A 118 -30.72 -10.47 7.86
N LYS A 119 -30.91 -9.17 7.61
CA LYS A 119 -30.01 -8.11 8.10
C LYS A 119 -29.81 -8.18 9.62
N MET A 120 -30.89 -8.45 10.37
CA MET A 120 -30.87 -8.62 11.83
C MET A 120 -30.08 -9.85 12.30
N ASP A 121 -29.90 -10.87 11.46
CA ASP A 121 -29.12 -12.08 11.79
C ASP A 121 -27.62 -11.94 11.48
N LEU A 122 -27.28 -11.13 10.46
CA LEU A 122 -25.92 -10.97 9.96
C LEU A 122 -25.14 -9.90 10.72
N ILE A 123 -25.75 -8.75 11.03
CA ILE A 123 -25.14 -7.65 11.79
C ILE A 123 -24.53 -8.15 13.13
N PRO A 124 -25.30 -8.71 14.08
CA PRO A 124 -24.75 -9.13 15.37
C PRO A 124 -23.79 -10.33 15.26
N ARG A 125 -23.85 -11.10 14.16
CA ARG A 125 -22.94 -12.21 13.89
C ARG A 125 -21.55 -11.68 13.50
N ILE A 126 -21.50 -10.69 12.62
CA ILE A 126 -20.28 -10.00 12.21
C ILE A 126 -19.67 -9.25 13.42
N GLU A 127 -20.49 -8.48 14.14
CA GLU A 127 -20.03 -7.70 15.30
C GLU A 127 -19.45 -8.56 16.41
N ARG A 128 -20.11 -9.68 16.74
CA ARG A 128 -19.59 -10.62 17.73
C ARG A 128 -18.23 -11.17 17.33
N HIS A 129 -18.07 -11.59 16.08
CA HIS A 129 -16.80 -12.10 15.56
C HIS A 129 -15.69 -11.05 15.64
N LEU A 130 -15.94 -9.82 15.18
CA LEU A 130 -14.95 -8.73 15.24
C LEU A 130 -14.59 -8.31 16.67
N ASN A 131 -15.56 -8.28 17.59
CA ASN A 131 -15.28 -8.03 19.01
C ASN A 131 -14.48 -9.18 19.64
N THR A 132 -14.69 -10.44 19.23
CA THR A 132 -13.88 -11.59 19.68
C THR A 132 -12.44 -11.50 19.15
N LEU A 133 -12.25 -11.16 17.87
CA LEU A 133 -10.91 -10.94 17.29
C LEU A 133 -10.16 -9.81 18.01
N GLY A 134 -10.85 -8.72 18.38
CA GLY A 134 -10.26 -7.61 19.14
C GLY A 134 -9.90 -7.93 20.60
N ALA A 135 -10.39 -9.05 21.15
CA ALA A 135 -10.14 -9.48 22.53
C ALA A 135 -9.13 -10.64 22.65
N ALA A 136 -8.71 -11.26 21.54
CA ALA A 136 -7.99 -12.52 21.52
C ALA A 136 -6.46 -12.40 21.70
N SER A 137 -6.00 -11.64 22.70
CA SER A 137 -4.60 -11.60 23.14
C SER A 137 -4.35 -12.49 24.37
N LYS A 138 -4.61 -13.80 24.26
CA LYS A 138 -4.07 -14.88 25.13
C LYS A 138 -4.48 -16.29 24.62
N PRO A 139 -3.58 -17.29 24.62
CA PRO A 139 -3.89 -18.64 24.11
C PRO A 139 -4.20 -19.65 25.23
N VAL A 140 -5.36 -20.33 25.20
CA VAL A 140 -5.66 -21.55 25.97
C VAL A 140 -6.78 -22.37 25.29
N PRO A 141 -7.00 -23.67 25.59
CA PRO A 141 -6.40 -24.74 24.81
C PRO A 141 -7.44 -25.67 24.13
N ALA A 142 -6.94 -26.65 23.37
CA ALA A 142 -7.74 -27.67 22.69
C ALA A 142 -8.71 -28.42 23.64
N LYS A 143 -10.00 -28.40 23.32
CA LYS A 143 -10.99 -29.30 23.92
C LYS A 143 -11.12 -30.57 23.08
N LYS A 144 -10.73 -31.71 23.66
CA LYS A 144 -10.96 -33.05 23.10
C LYS A 144 -12.46 -33.36 23.15
N GLU A 145 -13.10 -33.56 22.00
CA GLU A 145 -14.50 -34.00 21.97
C GLU A 145 -14.59 -35.53 22.06
N LYS A 146 -15.37 -36.01 23.04
CA LYS A 146 -15.57 -37.44 23.29
C LYS A 146 -16.55 -38.03 22.28
N LYS A 147 -16.12 -39.04 21.52
CA LYS A 147 -17.02 -39.85 20.68
C LYS A 147 -18.00 -40.64 21.55
N ARG A 148 -19.29 -40.56 21.24
CA ARG A 148 -20.31 -41.57 21.56
C ARG A 148 -20.91 -42.08 20.25
N ALA A 149 -20.95 -43.40 20.10
CA ALA A 149 -21.85 -44.10 19.18
C ALA A 149 -23.22 -44.31 19.90
N VAL A 150 -24.34 -44.80 19.33
CA VAL A 150 -24.54 -45.86 18.32
C VAL A 150 -25.91 -45.64 17.60
N VAL A 151 -25.91 -45.72 16.26
CA VAL A 151 -26.91 -46.26 15.27
C VAL A 151 -28.42 -46.24 15.61
N PHE A 152 -29.31 -45.68 14.76
CA PHE A 152 -30.18 -46.31 13.70
C PHE A 152 -31.00 -45.15 13.03
N SER A 153 -31.58 -45.17 11.81
CA SER A 153 -31.60 -46.08 10.61
C SER A 153 -31.95 -45.23 9.33
N PRO A 154 -32.08 -45.77 8.08
CA PRO A 154 -31.83 -44.96 6.86
C PRO A 154 -32.98 -44.67 5.87
N SER A 155 -32.66 -43.79 4.90
CA SER A 155 -33.14 -43.71 3.49
C SER A 155 -34.46 -42.97 3.16
N PRO A 156 -34.64 -42.46 1.91
CA PRO A 156 -33.64 -42.16 0.85
C PRO A 156 -33.86 -40.82 0.08
N GLN A 157 -32.94 -40.54 -0.87
CA GLN A 157 -33.02 -39.57 -2.00
C GLN A 157 -32.82 -38.06 -1.64
N LYS A 158 -31.99 -37.24 -2.31
CA LYS A 158 -31.55 -37.20 -3.72
C LYS A 158 -30.12 -36.63 -3.86
N LYS A 159 -29.40 -37.08 -4.90
CA LYS A 159 -28.02 -36.68 -5.20
C LYS A 159 -27.95 -35.28 -5.84
N LYS A 160 -27.12 -34.37 -5.31
CA LYS A 160 -26.38 -33.36 -6.10
C LYS A 160 -24.96 -33.21 -5.55
N ALA A 161 -23.96 -33.28 -6.43
CA ALA A 161 -22.56 -33.33 -6.06
C ALA A 161 -22.06 -31.98 -5.52
N LYS A 162 -21.20 -32.04 -4.49
CA LYS A 162 -20.48 -30.90 -3.91
C LYS A 162 -19.01 -31.30 -3.69
N LYS A 163 -18.11 -30.76 -4.52
CA LYS A 163 -16.65 -30.81 -4.45
C LYS A 163 -16.13 -29.72 -5.40
N GLU A 164 -15.05 -28.96 -5.16
CA GLU A 164 -14.13 -28.90 -4.03
C GLU A 164 -13.81 -27.44 -3.68
N SER A 165 -13.78 -27.12 -2.39
CA SER A 165 -13.20 -25.88 -1.87
C SER A 165 -11.73 -26.12 -1.55
N GLY A 166 -10.82 -25.58 -2.36
CA GLY A 166 -9.39 -25.70 -2.15
C GLY A 166 -8.95 -25.05 -0.84
N VAL A 167 -8.12 -25.77 -0.07
CA VAL A 167 -7.49 -25.27 1.14
C VAL A 167 -6.58 -24.09 0.78
N ALA A 168 -6.70 -22.99 1.51
CA ALA A 168 -5.73 -21.91 1.45
C ALA A 168 -4.45 -22.35 2.17
N GLU A 169 -3.52 -22.93 1.43
CA GLU A 169 -2.17 -23.21 1.94
C GLU A 169 -1.45 -21.88 2.22
N GLU A 170 -1.08 -21.65 3.47
CA GLU A 170 -0.35 -20.47 3.92
C GLU A 170 1.08 -20.53 3.36
N SER A 171 1.40 -19.66 2.39
CA SER A 171 2.67 -19.78 1.66
C SER A 171 3.80 -19.01 2.31
N GLU A 172 4.94 -19.69 2.54
CA GLU A 172 6.18 -19.13 3.11
C GLU A 172 6.86 -18.08 2.20
N VAL A 173 6.33 -17.83 0.99
CA VAL A 173 6.96 -16.99 -0.02
C VAL A 173 6.50 -15.55 0.13
N CYS A 174 7.33 -14.69 0.73
CA CYS A 174 7.04 -13.25 0.82
C CYS A 174 7.43 -12.47 -0.44
N CYS A 175 6.68 -11.41 -0.75
CA CYS A 175 7.04 -10.47 -1.80
C CYS A 175 8.07 -9.43 -1.28
N PRO A 176 9.06 -9.00 -2.09
CA PRO A 176 10.20 -8.20 -1.62
C PRO A 176 9.85 -6.76 -1.23
N GLU A 177 8.73 -6.22 -1.72
CA GLU A 177 8.30 -4.83 -1.51
C GLU A 177 7.54 -4.64 -0.19
N HIS A 178 6.86 -5.68 0.29
CA HIS A 178 5.96 -5.60 1.46
C HIS A 178 6.26 -6.63 2.55
N SER A 179 7.14 -7.61 2.26
CA SER A 179 7.47 -8.75 3.14
C SER A 179 6.27 -9.57 3.62
N GLN A 180 5.11 -9.44 2.97
CA GLN A 180 3.88 -10.18 3.27
C GLN A 180 3.85 -11.52 2.52
N PRO A 181 3.29 -12.58 3.13
CA PRO A 181 3.14 -13.89 2.48
C PRO A 181 2.30 -13.75 1.22
N CYS A 182 2.78 -14.33 0.13
CA CYS A 182 2.09 -14.30 -1.15
C CYS A 182 0.89 -15.25 -1.15
N ARG A 183 0.00 -15.02 -2.11
CA ARG A 183 -1.09 -15.94 -2.42
C ARG A 183 -0.71 -16.80 -3.62
N VAL A 184 -0.99 -18.09 -3.53
CA VAL A 184 -0.82 -19.05 -4.63
C VAL A 184 -2.01 -18.95 -5.59
N PHE A 185 -1.72 -18.97 -6.88
CA PHE A 185 -2.69 -18.97 -7.97
C PHE A 185 -2.31 -20.04 -8.99
N THR A 186 -3.30 -20.61 -9.67
CA THR A 186 -3.10 -21.57 -10.76
C THR A 186 -3.44 -20.91 -12.09
N VAL A 187 -2.62 -21.11 -13.13
CA VAL A 187 -2.91 -20.64 -14.48
C VAL A 187 -4.13 -21.40 -15.03
N LYS A 188 -5.26 -20.70 -15.15
CA LYS A 188 -6.50 -21.24 -15.74
C LYS A 188 -6.59 -21.06 -17.26
N LYS A 189 -5.71 -20.24 -17.84
CA LYS A 189 -5.69 -19.95 -19.28
C LYS A 189 -5.05 -21.13 -20.03
N GLU A 190 -5.62 -21.49 -21.17
CA GLU A 190 -5.07 -22.53 -22.04
C GLU A 190 -3.69 -22.14 -22.61
N GLY A 191 -2.85 -23.15 -22.81
CA GLY A 191 -1.49 -23.02 -23.33
C GLY A 191 -0.45 -23.75 -22.48
N PRO A 192 0.87 -23.60 -22.79
CA PRO A 192 1.94 -24.44 -22.23
C PRO A 192 2.14 -24.37 -20.70
N ASN A 193 1.52 -23.42 -20.02
CA ASN A 193 1.60 -23.25 -18.57
C ASN A 193 0.26 -23.50 -17.85
N GLN A 194 -0.77 -23.99 -18.55
CA GLN A 194 -2.08 -24.29 -17.95
C GLN A 194 -1.91 -25.28 -16.79
N GLY A 195 -2.57 -25.01 -15.65
CA GLY A 195 -2.42 -25.81 -14.43
C GLY A 195 -1.17 -25.51 -13.60
N ARG A 196 -0.18 -24.75 -14.11
CA ARG A 196 1.03 -24.40 -13.34
C ARG A 196 0.70 -23.36 -12.26
N ALA A 197 1.27 -23.53 -11.06
CA ALA A 197 1.02 -22.67 -9.91
C ALA A 197 2.09 -21.56 -9.78
N PHE A 198 1.67 -20.36 -9.35
CA PHE A 198 2.52 -19.18 -9.18
C PHE A 198 2.10 -18.35 -7.96
N TYR A 199 3.06 -17.63 -7.39
CA TYR A 199 2.86 -16.67 -6.30
C TYR A 199 2.62 -15.25 -6.84
N LYS A 200 1.73 -14.50 -6.19
CA LYS A 200 1.63 -13.03 -6.29
C LYS A 200 1.43 -12.41 -4.92
N CYS A 201 1.80 -11.15 -4.78
CA CYS A 201 1.53 -10.35 -3.58
C CYS A 201 0.05 -10.46 -3.17
N SER A 202 -0.21 -10.63 -1.87
CA SER A 202 -1.55 -10.85 -1.30
C SER A 202 -2.38 -9.58 -1.12
N LEU A 203 -1.76 -8.40 -1.24
CA LEU A 203 -2.43 -7.10 -1.15
C LEU A 203 -3.47 -6.89 -2.26
N PRO A 204 -4.52 -6.07 -2.02
CA PRO A 204 -5.53 -5.75 -3.03
C PRO A 204 -4.92 -5.04 -4.25
N PRO A 205 -5.55 -5.09 -5.44
CA PRO A 205 -4.97 -4.57 -6.68
C PRO A 205 -4.51 -3.10 -6.65
N THR A 206 -5.08 -2.28 -5.76
CA THR A 206 -4.69 -0.88 -5.54
C THR A 206 -3.36 -0.70 -4.80
N ALA A 207 -2.86 -1.74 -4.12
CA ALA A 207 -1.62 -1.75 -3.35
C ALA A 207 -0.75 -2.99 -3.66
N GLN A 208 -1.07 -3.74 -4.72
CA GLN A 208 -0.36 -4.97 -5.08
C GLN A 208 0.92 -4.65 -5.86
N CYS A 209 2.08 -5.07 -5.35
CA CYS A 209 3.32 -4.97 -6.12
C CYS A 209 3.36 -5.98 -7.28
N LYS A 210 4.22 -5.72 -8.27
CA LYS A 210 4.37 -6.55 -9.49
C LYS A 210 5.12 -7.88 -9.26
N PHE A 211 5.19 -8.36 -8.02
CA PHE A 211 5.86 -9.62 -7.69
C PHE A 211 5.16 -10.82 -8.35
N PHE A 212 5.97 -11.67 -8.99
CA PHE A 212 5.56 -12.92 -9.62
C PHE A 212 6.71 -13.93 -9.51
N ALA A 213 6.40 -15.16 -9.10
CA ALA A 213 7.32 -16.29 -9.07
C ALA A 213 6.56 -17.60 -9.30
N TRP A 214 7.15 -18.58 -9.99
CA TRP A 214 6.54 -19.90 -10.13
C TRP A 214 6.67 -20.71 -8.84
N ALA A 215 5.67 -21.55 -8.54
CA ALA A 215 5.60 -22.26 -7.27
C ALA A 215 6.61 -23.41 -7.16
N ASP A 216 6.83 -24.12 -8.27
CA ASP A 216 7.81 -25.19 -8.43
C ASP A 216 9.27 -24.69 -8.34
N GLU A 217 9.57 -23.50 -8.86
CA GLU A 217 10.89 -22.88 -8.80
C GLU A 217 11.31 -22.44 -7.39
N ASN A 218 10.35 -22.20 -6.48
CA ASN A 218 10.63 -21.65 -5.14
C ASN A 218 10.47 -22.67 -3.99
N ASN A 219 9.73 -23.77 -4.18
CA ASN A 219 9.55 -24.81 -3.14
C ASN A 219 10.85 -25.59 -2.82
N ASN A 220 11.92 -25.37 -3.60
CA ASN A 220 13.23 -25.98 -3.41
C ASN A 220 14.16 -25.17 -2.45
N LYS A 221 13.57 -24.30 -1.60
CA LYS A 221 14.29 -23.45 -0.63
C LYS A 221 13.66 -23.52 0.77
N LYS A 222 13.71 -24.68 1.41
CA LYS A 222 13.44 -24.76 2.85
C LYS A 222 14.54 -24.03 3.64
N PRO A 223 14.21 -23.27 4.70
CA PRO A 223 15.20 -22.67 5.57
C PRO A 223 15.75 -23.72 6.54
N GLY A 224 16.81 -24.44 6.16
CA GLY A 224 17.27 -25.59 6.96
C GLY A 224 18.64 -26.14 6.60
N ASN A 225 19.67 -25.53 7.17
CA ASN A 225 21.02 -26.07 7.38
C ASN A 225 21.95 -26.21 6.15
N SER A 226 23.24 -26.07 6.44
CA SER A 226 24.35 -25.94 5.50
C SER A 226 24.78 -27.26 4.85
N ASN A 227 25.39 -27.11 3.66
CA ASN A 227 26.29 -28.03 2.96
C ASN A 227 25.74 -29.19 2.11
N LYS A 228 26.11 -29.11 0.82
CA LYS A 228 26.24 -30.17 -0.21
C LYS A 228 24.88 -30.71 -0.75
N SER A 229 24.65 -30.82 -2.06
CA SER A 229 25.59 -30.76 -3.20
C SER A 229 24.96 -30.37 -4.55
N ASN A 230 25.69 -29.53 -5.29
CA ASN A 230 26.09 -29.72 -6.69
C ASN A 230 25.04 -29.63 -7.84
N VAL A 231 24.84 -28.40 -8.36
CA VAL A 231 24.78 -28.16 -9.81
C VAL A 231 25.65 -26.96 -10.19
N LYS A 232 26.87 -27.28 -10.62
CA LYS A 232 27.86 -26.52 -11.43
C LYS A 232 27.58 -25.06 -11.87
N HIS A 233 28.60 -24.22 -11.68
CA HIS A 233 28.85 -22.88 -12.25
C HIS A 233 28.10 -21.66 -11.66
N GLU A 234 28.13 -21.56 -10.33
CA GLU A 234 28.02 -20.28 -9.61
C GLU A 234 29.36 -19.51 -9.69
N SER A 235 29.68 -18.90 -10.83
CA SER A 235 30.79 -17.94 -10.92
C SER A 235 30.39 -16.66 -10.18
N LYS A 236 30.92 -16.45 -8.96
CA LYS A 236 30.70 -15.24 -8.15
C LYS A 236 30.94 -13.98 -8.98
N SER A 237 29.86 -13.31 -9.38
CA SER A 237 29.95 -12.08 -10.17
C SER A 237 30.47 -10.94 -9.31
N THR A 238 31.70 -10.51 -9.58
CA THR A 238 32.37 -9.38 -8.92
C THR A 238 31.85 -8.02 -9.40
N VAL A 239 31.12 -8.00 -10.53
CA VAL A 239 30.60 -6.78 -11.15
C VAL A 239 29.24 -6.41 -10.54
N THR A 240 29.17 -5.30 -9.84
CA THR A 240 27.94 -4.74 -9.26
C THR A 240 27.18 -3.83 -10.23
N CYS A 241 25.86 -3.80 -10.08
CA CYS A 241 24.97 -2.96 -10.88
C CYS A 241 24.98 -1.52 -10.35
N LYS A 242 25.53 -0.56 -11.11
CA LYS A 242 25.64 0.84 -10.67
C LYS A 242 24.31 1.46 -10.21
N GLU A 243 23.21 1.16 -10.89
CA GLU A 243 21.87 1.68 -10.57
C GLU A 243 21.22 1.07 -9.33
N HIS A 244 21.68 -0.11 -8.88
CA HIS A 244 20.94 -0.94 -7.91
C HIS A 244 21.79 -1.59 -6.80
N GLY A 245 23.11 -1.40 -6.81
CA GLY A 245 24.07 -1.92 -5.82
C GLY A 245 24.31 -3.44 -5.84
N HIS A 246 23.33 -4.25 -6.23
CA HIS A 246 23.43 -5.72 -6.21
C HIS A 246 24.40 -6.27 -7.28
N PRO A 247 24.96 -7.49 -7.10
CA PRO A 247 25.77 -8.14 -8.15
C PRO A 247 24.96 -8.35 -9.44
N CYS A 248 25.61 -8.17 -10.58
CA CYS A 248 25.07 -8.49 -11.91
C CYS A 248 25.10 -10.00 -12.17
N ARG A 249 24.27 -10.49 -13.07
CA ARG A 249 24.23 -11.90 -13.48
C ARG A 249 24.95 -12.08 -14.81
N ILE A 250 25.68 -13.18 -14.96
CA ILE A 250 26.35 -13.56 -16.20
C ILE A 250 25.35 -14.27 -17.13
N PHE A 251 25.37 -13.92 -18.41
CA PHE A 251 24.54 -14.47 -19.47
C PHE A 251 25.43 -14.88 -20.65
N LYS A 252 25.07 -15.98 -21.33
CA LYS A 252 25.75 -16.46 -22.54
C LYS A 252 24.95 -16.10 -23.79
N VAL A 253 25.62 -15.58 -24.81
CA VAL A 253 24.99 -15.29 -26.11
C VAL A 253 24.60 -16.60 -26.79
N LYS A 254 23.29 -16.86 -26.86
CA LYS A 254 22.73 -18.02 -27.60
C LYS A 254 22.47 -17.73 -29.09
N LYS A 255 22.46 -16.45 -29.49
CA LYS A 255 22.23 -16.05 -30.89
C LYS A 255 23.47 -16.36 -31.71
N GLU A 256 23.26 -16.92 -32.90
CA GLU A 256 24.32 -17.22 -33.86
C GLU A 256 25.01 -15.96 -34.39
N GLY A 257 26.31 -16.07 -34.65
CA GLY A 257 27.16 -14.98 -35.14
C GLY A 257 28.49 -14.88 -34.37
N PRO A 258 29.32 -13.83 -34.64
CA PRO A 258 30.70 -13.73 -34.14
C PRO A 258 30.88 -13.71 -32.61
N ASN A 259 29.80 -13.47 -31.87
CA ASN A 259 29.78 -13.42 -30.41
C ASN A 259 29.01 -14.59 -29.77
N GLN A 260 28.57 -15.59 -30.54
CA GLN A 260 27.91 -16.79 -30.01
C GLN A 260 28.80 -17.47 -28.96
N GLY A 261 28.22 -17.90 -27.86
CA GLY A 261 28.95 -18.52 -26.75
C GLY A 261 29.72 -17.54 -25.84
N ARG A 262 29.93 -16.28 -26.22
CA ARG A 262 30.55 -15.26 -25.35
C ARG A 262 29.64 -14.92 -24.16
N GLU A 263 30.25 -14.55 -23.04
CA GLU A 263 29.57 -14.25 -21.78
C GLU A 263 29.57 -12.75 -21.46
N PHE A 264 28.47 -12.26 -20.87
CA PHE A 264 28.31 -10.85 -20.49
C PHE A 264 27.55 -10.70 -19.17
N TYR A 265 27.92 -9.69 -18.39
CA TYR A 265 27.20 -9.22 -17.22
C TYR A 265 25.99 -8.37 -17.64
N SER A 266 24.82 -8.64 -17.07
CA SER A 266 23.70 -7.68 -17.07
C SER A 266 22.98 -7.62 -15.71
N CYS A 267 22.19 -6.57 -15.50
CA CYS A 267 21.42 -6.41 -14.27
C CYS A 267 20.57 -7.67 -13.96
N SER A 268 20.68 -8.17 -12.73
CA SER A 268 20.04 -9.39 -12.24
C SER A 268 18.51 -9.29 -12.10
N LEU A 269 17.94 -8.08 -12.14
CA LEU A 269 16.49 -7.87 -12.13
C LEU A 269 15.83 -8.42 -13.40
N ALA A 270 14.60 -8.91 -13.25
CA ALA A 270 13.80 -9.40 -14.37
C ALA A 270 13.29 -8.25 -15.27
N PRO A 271 13.12 -8.48 -16.59
CA PRO A 271 12.44 -7.52 -17.45
C PRO A 271 11.05 -7.15 -16.91
N GLY A 272 10.76 -5.85 -16.79
CA GLY A 272 9.52 -5.34 -16.20
C GLY A 272 9.62 -4.89 -14.73
N ASN A 273 10.60 -5.41 -13.97
CA ASN A 273 10.85 -5.01 -12.57
C ASN A 273 11.97 -3.97 -12.47
N GLY A 274 11.92 -2.91 -13.27
CA GLY A 274 12.91 -1.83 -13.24
C GLY A 274 14.32 -2.19 -13.73
N LYS A 275 14.52 -3.34 -14.40
CA LYS A 275 15.84 -3.74 -14.92
C LYS A 275 16.48 -2.62 -15.75
N CYS A 276 17.62 -2.12 -15.28
CA CYS A 276 18.38 -1.09 -15.99
C CYS A 276 19.14 -1.68 -17.19
N LYS A 277 19.62 -0.80 -18.07
CA LYS A 277 20.34 -1.16 -19.30
C LYS A 277 21.82 -1.52 -19.09
N PHE A 278 22.22 -1.88 -17.86
CA PHE A 278 23.61 -2.25 -17.57
C PHE A 278 24.05 -3.49 -18.36
N PHE A 279 25.18 -3.36 -19.05
CA PHE A 279 25.80 -4.38 -19.88
C PHE A 279 27.33 -4.22 -19.82
N LYS A 280 28.06 -5.32 -19.60
CA LYS A 280 29.52 -5.40 -19.77
C LYS A 280 29.89 -6.80 -20.25
N TRP A 281 30.76 -6.95 -21.24
CA TRP A 281 31.32 -8.25 -21.59
C TRP A 281 32.14 -8.83 -20.42
N VAL A 282 32.17 -10.16 -20.30
CA VAL A 282 33.16 -10.84 -19.48
C VAL A 282 34.49 -10.76 -20.24
N GLU A 283 35.46 -10.04 -19.68
CA GLU A 283 36.84 -10.11 -20.12
C GLU A 283 37.36 -11.51 -19.78
N VAL A 284 37.67 -12.30 -20.81
CA VAL A 284 38.36 -13.57 -20.64
C VAL A 284 39.84 -13.23 -20.62
N GLU A 285 40.51 -13.46 -19.49
CA GLU A 285 41.97 -13.47 -19.45
C GLU A 285 42.46 -14.60 -20.37
N SER A 286 42.98 -14.22 -21.55
CA SER A 286 43.56 -15.18 -22.49
C SER A 286 44.81 -15.78 -21.88
N ALA A 287 44.67 -16.98 -21.31
CA ALA A 287 45.79 -17.83 -20.97
C ALA A 287 46.55 -18.20 -22.25
N GLY A 288 47.75 -17.63 -22.43
CA GLY A 288 48.76 -18.13 -23.35
C GLY A 288 48.61 -17.70 -24.81
N ALA A 289 49.04 -16.47 -25.11
CA ALA A 289 49.64 -16.13 -26.39
C ALA A 289 51.02 -15.47 -26.17
N HIS A 290 51.85 -16.10 -25.32
CA HIS A 290 53.28 -15.81 -25.31
C HIS A 290 53.90 -16.46 -26.54
N PHE A 291 54.02 -15.65 -27.59
CA PHE A 291 54.84 -15.96 -28.76
C PHE A 291 56.29 -16.06 -28.28
N TYR A 292 56.84 -17.28 -28.24
CA TYR A 292 58.28 -17.48 -28.28
C TYR A 292 58.66 -17.48 -29.76
N ASP A 293 59.03 -16.31 -30.29
CA ASP A 293 59.84 -16.27 -31.51
C ASP A 293 61.28 -16.68 -31.15
N LEU A 294 61.88 -17.42 -32.07
CA LEU A 294 63.21 -18.05 -32.01
C LEU A 294 64.33 -17.07 -32.44
#